data_AF-A0AAW2R5S8-F1
#
_entry.id   AF-A0AAW2R5S8-F1
#
_cell.length_a   1.000
_cell.length_b   1.000
_cell.length_c   1.000
_cell.angle_alpha   90.00
_cell.angle_beta   90.00
_cell.angle_gamma   90.00
#
_symmetry.space_group_name_H-M   'P 1'
#
loop_
_entity.id
_entity.type
_entity.pdbx_description
1 polymer ?
#
loop_
_entity_poly.entity_id
_entity_poly.type
_entity_poly.pdbx_seq_one_letter_code
_entity_poly.pdbx_strand_id
1 'polypeptide(L)'
;MRTSAVEDAMAGRRKWKLKSEIIPDPELMKLLYKDLYGEERIAAHDFFLTLAACNTVIPIVTESPLLSGSESSLGDSHISIDYQGESPDEQALVAAASAYGYTLFERTSGHIMIDANGEKLR
;
A
#
# COMPACT_ATOMS: atom_id res chain seq x y z
N MET A 1 -14.53 0.22 -24.49
CA MET A 1 -14.94 0.87 -23.23
C MET A 1 -15.24 -0.21 -22.19
N ARG A 2 -14.22 -0.73 -21.49
CA ARG A 2 -14.40 -1.72 -20.41
C ARG A 2 -13.16 -1.73 -19.51
N THR A 3 -12.79 -0.57 -18.97
CA THR A 3 -11.68 -0.40 -18.02
C THR A 3 -12.11 0.22 -16.70
N SER A 4 -13.29 0.85 -16.64
CA SER A 4 -13.73 1.67 -15.51
C SER A 4 -14.11 0.90 -14.23
N ALA A 5 -14.50 -0.37 -14.33
CA ALA A 5 -14.99 -1.13 -13.17
C ALA A 5 -13.87 -1.62 -12.22
N VAL A 6 -12.65 -1.79 -12.72
CA VAL A 6 -11.49 -2.16 -11.88
C VAL A 6 -10.85 -0.95 -11.22
N GLU A 7 -10.98 0.23 -11.82
CA GLU A 7 -10.50 1.50 -11.27
C GLU A 7 -11.42 1.96 -10.11
N ASP A 8 -12.74 1.84 -10.26
CA ASP A 8 -13.72 2.22 -9.23
C ASP A 8 -13.68 1.32 -7.98
N ALA A 9 -13.46 0.01 -8.12
CA ALA A 9 -13.32 -0.88 -6.97
C ALA A 9 -12.06 -0.57 -6.13
N MET A 10 -11.07 0.07 -6.74
CA MET A 10 -9.78 0.41 -6.13
C MET A 10 -9.73 1.85 -5.59
N ALA A 11 -10.73 2.69 -5.92
CA ALA A 11 -10.81 4.09 -5.46
C ALA A 11 -11.28 4.21 -4.00
N GLY A 12 -12.01 3.22 -3.47
CA GLY A 12 -12.57 3.26 -2.12
C GLY A 12 -11.65 2.84 -0.96
N ARG A 13 -10.35 2.57 -1.19
CA ARG A 13 -9.49 1.90 -0.19
C ARG A 13 -8.08 2.48 -0.01
N ARG A 14 -7.74 3.61 -0.65
CA ARG A 14 -6.36 4.13 -0.63
C ARG A 14 -6.15 5.22 0.42
N LYS A 15 -5.96 4.80 1.67
CA LYS A 15 -5.59 5.73 2.76
C LYS A 15 -4.14 6.26 2.61
N TRP A 16 -3.28 5.52 1.90
CA TRP A 16 -1.84 5.80 1.79
C TRP A 16 -1.47 6.20 0.38
N LYS A 17 -0.79 7.35 0.25
CA LYS A 17 -0.24 7.83 -1.02
C LYS A 17 1.27 7.78 -0.96
N LEU A 18 1.89 6.88 -1.72
CA LEU A 18 3.33 6.87 -1.89
C LEU A 18 3.79 8.14 -2.58
N LYS A 19 4.88 8.71 -2.07
CA LYS A 19 5.52 9.86 -2.71
C LYS A 19 6.18 9.50 -4.03
N SER A 20 6.67 8.26 -4.15
CA SER A 20 7.20 7.69 -5.39
C SER A 20 6.09 6.99 -6.17
N GLU A 21 5.96 7.32 -7.45
CA GLU A 21 4.98 6.69 -8.33
C GLU A 21 5.47 5.31 -8.77
N ILE A 22 4.70 4.27 -8.42
CA ILE A 22 4.90 2.89 -8.85
C ILE A 22 3.63 2.47 -9.57
N ILE A 23 3.78 1.89 -10.75
CA ILE A 23 2.67 1.37 -11.55
C ILE A 23 2.61 -0.14 -11.32
N PRO A 24 1.60 -0.67 -10.59
CA PRO A 24 1.47 -2.09 -10.37
C PRO A 24 1.14 -2.84 -11.66
N ASP A 25 1.61 -4.07 -11.77
CA ASP A 25 1.26 -4.94 -12.87
C ASP A 25 -0.21 -5.40 -12.75
N PRO A 26 -1.04 -5.22 -13.80
CA PRO A 26 -2.46 -5.52 -13.74
C PRO A 26 -2.77 -7.03 -13.67
N GLU A 27 -1.87 -7.92 -14.08
CA GLU A 27 -2.06 -9.37 -13.96
C GLU A 27 -1.79 -9.82 -12.52
N LEU A 28 -0.71 -9.33 -11.91
CA LEU A 28 -0.38 -9.60 -10.52
C LEU A 28 -1.43 -9.00 -9.55
N MET A 29 -1.94 -7.80 -9.85
CA MET A 29 -3.10 -7.25 -9.11
C MET A 29 -4.33 -8.14 -9.23
N LYS A 30 -4.62 -8.70 -10.41
CA LYS A 30 -5.74 -9.65 -10.55
C LYS A 30 -5.50 -10.91 -9.73
N LEU A 31 -4.28 -11.41 -9.66
CA LEU A 31 -3.93 -12.60 -8.87
C LEU A 31 -4.17 -12.36 -7.36
N LEU A 32 -3.80 -11.18 -6.86
CA LEU A 32 -3.94 -10.82 -5.44
C LEU A 32 -5.39 -10.58 -5.00
N TYR A 33 -6.21 -9.97 -5.86
CA TYR A 33 -7.54 -9.46 -5.48
C TYR A 33 -8.72 -10.26 -6.05
N LYS A 34 -8.52 -11.21 -6.97
CA LYS A 34 -9.61 -12.08 -7.44
C LYS A 34 -9.93 -13.17 -6.42
N ASP A 35 -11.17 -13.66 -6.47
CA ASP A 35 -11.66 -14.84 -5.74
C ASP A 35 -11.12 -16.16 -6.33
N LEU A 36 -9.84 -16.18 -6.71
CA LEU A 36 -9.15 -17.40 -7.03
C LEU A 36 -8.73 -18.04 -5.70
N TYR A 37 -9.49 -19.05 -5.28
CA TYR A 37 -9.04 -19.99 -4.26
C TYR A 37 -7.88 -20.79 -4.86
N GLY A 38 -6.65 -20.51 -4.42
CA GLY A 38 -5.48 -21.20 -4.92
C GLY A 38 -4.23 -20.85 -4.13
N GLU A 39 -3.32 -21.83 -4.04
CA GLU A 39 -2.00 -21.70 -3.41
C GLU A 39 -1.23 -20.47 -3.92
N GLU A 40 -1.42 -20.10 -5.18
CA GLU A 40 -0.73 -18.97 -5.81
C GLU A 40 -1.14 -17.62 -5.20
N ARG A 41 -2.42 -17.43 -4.86
CA ARG A 41 -2.88 -16.20 -4.18
C ARG A 41 -2.29 -16.11 -2.77
N ILE A 42 -2.25 -17.24 -2.06
CA ILE A 42 -1.67 -17.32 -0.72
C ILE A 42 -0.17 -17.00 -0.79
N ALA A 43 0.55 -17.64 -1.72
CA ALA A 43 1.96 -17.38 -1.95
C ALA A 43 2.24 -15.91 -2.32
N ALA A 44 1.42 -15.30 -3.19
CA ALA A 44 1.57 -13.90 -3.56
C ALA A 44 1.28 -12.96 -2.39
N HIS A 45 0.26 -13.26 -1.57
CA HIS A 45 -0.04 -12.52 -0.35
C HIS A 45 1.14 -12.57 0.63
N ASP A 46 1.64 -13.77 0.92
CA ASP A 46 2.74 -13.97 1.86
C ASP A 46 4.04 -13.35 1.35
N PHE A 47 4.27 -13.39 0.03
CA PHE A 47 5.40 -12.71 -0.61
C PHE A 47 5.37 -11.21 -0.34
N PHE A 48 4.26 -10.52 -0.62
CA PHE A 48 4.18 -9.08 -0.40
C PHE A 48 4.15 -8.68 1.07
N LEU A 49 3.53 -9.48 1.92
CA LEU A 49 3.59 -9.29 3.37
C LEU A 49 5.04 -9.41 3.88
N THR A 50 5.80 -10.39 3.36
CA THR A 50 7.22 -10.56 3.67
C THR A 50 8.04 -9.36 3.20
N LEU A 51 7.80 -8.84 2.00
CA LEU A 51 8.49 -7.63 1.52
C LEU A 51 8.21 -6.42 2.43
N ALA A 52 6.98 -6.24 2.89
CA ALA A 52 6.60 -5.15 3.78
C ALA A 52 7.17 -5.30 5.21
N ALA A 53 7.32 -6.53 5.70
CA ALA A 53 7.75 -6.80 7.09
C ALA A 53 9.26 -7.00 7.27
N CYS A 54 9.89 -7.80 6.41
CA CYS A 54 11.24 -8.35 6.58
C CYS A 54 12.34 -7.42 6.03
N ASN A 55 12.34 -6.17 6.48
CA ASN A 55 13.29 -5.14 6.10
C ASN A 55 13.70 -4.29 7.32
N THR A 56 14.55 -3.28 7.13
CA THR A 56 14.88 -2.28 8.18
C THR A 56 14.34 -0.87 7.87
N VAL A 57 13.52 -0.75 6.82
CA VAL A 57 13.01 0.52 6.30
C VAL A 57 12.09 1.19 7.31
N ILE A 58 12.30 2.50 7.51
CA ILE A 58 11.50 3.38 8.36
C ILE A 58 10.47 4.12 7.49
N PRO A 59 9.17 4.03 7.79
CA PRO A 59 8.16 4.85 7.14
C PRO A 59 8.18 6.28 7.67
N ILE A 60 8.13 7.26 6.75
CA ILE A 60 7.99 8.68 7.05
C ILE A 60 6.59 9.11 6.64
N VAL A 61 5.71 9.23 7.62
CA VAL A 61 4.30 9.58 7.42
C VAL A 61 4.15 11.10 7.47
N THR A 62 3.56 11.69 6.44
CA THR A 62 3.26 13.13 6.38
C THR A 62 1.76 13.31 6.18
N GLU A 63 1.12 13.94 7.17
CA GLU A 63 -0.26 14.39 7.06
C GLU A 63 -0.29 15.70 6.29
N SER A 64 -0.99 15.74 5.16
CA SER A 64 -1.24 17.01 4.46
C SER A 64 -2.42 17.71 5.15
N PRO A 65 -2.22 18.90 5.77
CA PRO A 65 -3.34 19.67 6.31
C PRO A 65 -4.28 20.04 5.18
N LEU A 66 -5.57 19.73 5.35
CA LEU A 66 -6.61 20.06 4.39
C LEU A 66 -6.61 21.57 4.15
N LEU A 67 -6.44 22.01 2.90
CA LEU A 67 -6.84 23.36 2.52
C LEU A 67 -8.36 23.42 2.65
N SER A 68 -8.84 24.00 3.76
CA SER A 68 -10.24 24.34 3.97
C SER A 68 -10.73 25.20 2.81
N GLY A 69 -11.58 24.65 1.95
CA GLY A 69 -12.20 25.45 0.90
C GLY A 69 -12.84 24.68 -0.26
N SER A 70 -13.47 23.53 -0.05
CA SER A 70 -14.57 23.11 -0.93
C SER A 70 -15.38 21.99 -0.27
N GLU A 71 -16.61 22.34 0.06
CA GLU A 71 -17.67 21.43 0.45
C GLU A 71 -18.07 20.52 -0.73
N SER A 72 -17.39 19.37 -0.88
CA SER A 72 -17.94 18.28 -1.70
C SER A 72 -17.42 16.91 -1.24
N SER A 73 -18.34 16.11 -0.71
CA SER A 73 -18.31 14.66 -0.47
C SER A 73 -17.07 14.04 0.22
N LEU A 74 -17.22 13.81 1.54
CA LEU A 74 -16.69 12.67 2.31
C LEU A 74 -15.25 12.18 1.98
N GLY A 75 -14.28 12.71 2.73
CA GLY A 75 -13.35 11.83 3.46
C GLY A 75 -11.97 11.54 2.87
N ASP A 76 -11.44 12.37 1.98
CA ASP A 76 -10.15 12.09 1.33
C ASP A 76 -8.97 12.85 1.96
N SER A 77 -8.71 12.59 3.25
CA SER A 77 -7.43 12.97 3.87
C SER A 77 -6.39 11.94 3.44
N HIS A 78 -5.72 12.19 2.31
CA HIS A 78 -4.62 11.35 1.87
C HIS A 78 -3.41 11.53 2.78
N ILE A 79 -3.05 10.47 3.50
CA ILE A 79 -1.81 10.42 4.26
C ILE A 79 -0.69 10.05 3.28
N SER A 80 0.32 10.91 3.19
CA SER A 80 1.47 10.66 2.32
C SER A 80 2.50 9.83 3.07
N ILE A 81 3.13 8.89 2.39
CA ILE A 81 4.16 8.03 2.97
C ILE A 81 5.41 7.99 2.09
N ASP A 82 6.56 8.07 2.74
CA ASP A 82 7.88 7.90 2.15
C ASP A 82 8.65 6.83 2.92
N TYR A 83 9.67 6.23 2.31
CA TYR A 83 10.41 5.11 2.87
C TYR A 83 11.90 5.42 2.92
N GLN A 84 12.46 5.39 4.12
CA GLN A 84 13.88 5.61 4.37
C GLN A 84 14.54 4.32 4.87
N GLY A 85 15.57 3.86 4.20
CA GLY A 85 16.34 2.68 4.57
C GLY A 85 17.82 2.82 4.21
N GLU A 86 18.65 1.88 4.65
CA GLU A 86 20.09 1.88 4.40
C GLU A 86 20.44 1.59 2.93
N SER A 87 19.63 0.76 2.27
CA SER A 87 19.80 0.38 0.86
C SER A 87 18.65 0.90 -0.01
N PRO A 88 18.95 1.42 -1.23
CA PRO A 88 17.91 1.78 -2.20
C PRO A 88 17.06 0.58 -2.63
N ASP A 89 17.63 -0.64 -2.61
CA ASP A 89 16.93 -1.84 -3.03
C ASP A 89 15.85 -2.22 -2.01
N GLU A 90 16.15 -2.11 -0.71
CA GLU A 90 15.17 -2.34 0.36
C GLU A 90 14.02 -1.34 0.28
N GLN A 91 14.32 -0.05 0.04
CA GLN A 91 13.30 0.98 -0.13
C GLN A 91 12.39 0.67 -1.33
N ALA A 92 12.97 0.26 -2.45
CA ALA A 92 12.22 -0.09 -3.65
C ALA A 92 11.28 -1.29 -3.43
N LEU A 93 11.74 -2.31 -2.70
CA LEU A 93 10.92 -3.49 -2.38
C LEU A 93 9.73 -3.14 -1.47
N VAL A 94 9.93 -2.31 -0.45
CA VAL A 94 8.85 -1.87 0.45
C VAL A 94 7.87 -0.94 -0.27
N ALA A 95 8.40 -0.03 -1.10
CA ALA A 95 7.56 0.82 -1.93
C ALA A 95 6.70 -0.01 -2.91
N ALA A 96 7.27 -1.04 -3.54
CA ALA A 96 6.52 -1.95 -4.38
C ALA A 96 5.42 -2.66 -3.59
N ALA A 97 5.73 -3.23 -2.42
CA ALA A 97 4.72 -3.90 -1.58
C ALA A 97 3.54 -2.98 -1.23
N SER A 98 3.83 -1.72 -0.88
CA SER A 98 2.80 -0.71 -0.61
C SER A 98 1.95 -0.39 -1.84
N ALA A 99 2.53 -0.34 -3.04
CA ALA A 99 1.80 -0.15 -4.29
C ALA A 99 0.84 -1.31 -4.62
N TYR A 100 1.14 -2.53 -4.15
CA TYR A 100 0.27 -3.70 -4.26
C TYR A 100 -0.76 -3.83 -3.11
N GLY A 101 -0.73 -2.93 -2.13
CA GLY A 101 -1.70 -2.88 -1.03
C GLY A 101 -1.18 -3.33 0.35
N TYR A 102 0.13 -3.52 0.49
CA TYR A 102 0.79 -3.94 1.74
C TYR A 102 1.69 -2.81 2.24
N THR A 103 1.11 -1.86 2.96
CA THR A 103 1.78 -0.62 3.37
C THR A 103 2.33 -0.73 4.78
N LEU A 104 3.65 -0.71 4.94
CA LEU A 104 4.31 -0.50 6.22
C LEU A 104 4.12 0.96 6.65
N PHE A 105 3.28 1.25 7.64
CA PHE A 105 3.02 2.64 8.05
C PHE A 105 3.57 3.00 9.43
N GLU A 106 4.03 2.01 10.20
CA GLU A 106 4.66 2.24 11.49
C GLU A 106 5.78 1.23 11.72
N ARG A 107 6.91 1.70 12.23
CA ARG A 107 7.99 0.86 12.73
C ARG A 107 8.55 1.47 14.00
N THR A 108 8.62 0.65 15.04
CA THR A 108 9.29 0.97 16.30
C THR A 108 10.36 -0.10 16.56
N SER A 109 11.10 0.04 17.66
CA SER A 109 12.04 -1.00 18.07
C SER A 109 11.36 -2.30 18.55
N GLY A 110 10.06 -2.25 18.89
CA GLY A 110 9.32 -3.38 19.45
C GLY A 110 8.32 -4.05 18.51
N HIS A 111 7.85 -3.33 17.49
CA HIS A 111 6.85 -3.85 16.54
C HIS A 111 6.83 -3.02 15.25
N ILE A 112 6.16 -3.57 14.24
CA ILE A 112 5.79 -2.88 13.00
C ILE A 112 4.28 -2.92 12.84
N MET A 113 3.72 -2.01 12.04
CA MET A 113 2.32 -2.06 11.64
C MET A 113 2.22 -2.00 10.12
N ILE A 114 1.48 -2.95 9.56
CA ILE A 114 1.25 -3.07 8.12
C ILE A 114 -0.24 -2.95 7.85
N ASP A 115 -0.62 -2.12 6.89
CA ASP A 115 -1.96 -2.13 6.30
C ASP A 115 -1.93 -3.08 5.10
N ALA A 116 -2.53 -4.26 5.25
CA ALA A 116 -2.70 -5.25 4.20
C ALA A 116 -4.14 -5.17 3.66
N ASN A 117 -4.31 -4.52 2.51
CA ASN A 117 -5.58 -4.41 1.79
C ASN A 117 -6.73 -3.77 2.61
N GLY A 118 -6.40 -2.89 3.57
CA GLY A 118 -7.34 -2.23 4.49
C GLY A 118 -7.39 -2.84 5.88
N GLU A 119 -6.73 -3.98 6.11
CA GLU A 119 -6.60 -4.61 7.42
C GLU A 119 -5.27 -4.22 8.09
N LYS A 120 -5.33 -3.75 9.33
CA LYS A 120 -4.12 -3.40 10.09
C LYS A 120 -3.59 -4.62 10.83
N LEU A 121 -2.41 -5.05 10.44
CA LEU A 121 -1.64 -6.15 11.03
C LEU A 121 -0.54 -5.58 11.94
N ARG A 122 -0.20 -6.35 12.98
CA ARG A 122 0.86 -6.07 13.95
C ARG A 122 1.83 -7.24 14.03
#